data_AF-A0A8S9ZGC0-F1
#
_entry.id   AF-A0A8S9ZGC0-F1
#
_cell.length_a   1.000
_cell.length_b   1.000
_cell.length_c   1.000
_cell.angle_alpha   90.00
_cell.angle_beta   90.00
_cell.angle_gamma   90.00
#
_symmetry.space_group_name_H-M   'P 1'
#
loop_
_entity.id
_entity.type
_entity.pdbx_description
1 polymer ?
#
loop_
_entity_poly.entity_id
_entity_poly.type
_entity_poly.pdbx_seq_one_letter_code
_entity_poly.pdbx_strand_id
1 'polypeptide(L)'
;MKENFIQSINNSNNLYSESLGNLFISKDGSTATLTNNGITGSVLLLITLAKLFTSKEEVKIIKEGNNILKINYNNYIYNEDKLQLTIHWDTKSHKKLNFYNFYWKKPQKLNILLDSINLGSDNSAYWYGGMNTNEQTWPIKKDSYKLTEFVTNDVYQNGVTGHERYWLSSNKIVLNIPWSVPLWTSLQNNELELQTKLDDNSQFLIKNNFLEYTLAIPKLIENITLKDFHLECFNLFLNSPTNYPNLEIIKKPIWSTWANFWKSINQEGLLEYAKQIYDNNMPISQIELDDMWTITYGDYLIDKQKFSNFSEMLNILKNNYGINHLSAWVHPFINNNSEIGKNPELKNKLFVKNRNGDVPLVWWWDCPVKPLDPTKPVGPENPDIKEPCAYVLDITNPLTKEWWNSQLNKLIDEGIYTFKFDAGEINWLPHNYVLYDGMFPNSYGIHYAQFASRFGSAVENRYASGTQQTNFFIRTIDRIMMEGITIIITWLLLEFT
;
A
#
# COMPACT_ATOMS: atom_id res chain seq x y z
N MET A 1 -16.78 5.56 -38.46
CA MET A 1 -16.50 4.97 -37.12
C MET A 1 -17.26 5.68 -35.99
N LYS A 2 -17.19 7.01 -35.86
CA LYS A 2 -17.98 7.79 -34.87
C LYS A 2 -19.51 7.67 -35.09
N GLU A 3 -19.96 7.72 -36.35
CA GLU A 3 -21.38 7.53 -36.69
C GLU A 3 -21.86 6.09 -36.52
N ASN A 4 -21.03 5.08 -36.82
CA ASN A 4 -21.38 3.67 -36.62
C ASN A 4 -21.44 3.27 -35.14
N PHE A 5 -20.66 3.92 -34.26
CA PHE A 5 -20.71 3.70 -32.81
C PHE A 5 -21.90 4.41 -32.15
N ILE A 6 -22.20 5.64 -32.61
CA ILE A 6 -23.44 6.33 -32.22
C ILE A 6 -24.67 5.57 -32.78
N GLN A 7 -24.58 4.97 -33.97
CA GLN A 7 -25.63 4.08 -34.49
C GLN A 7 -25.71 2.74 -33.76
N SER A 8 -24.63 2.16 -33.21
CA SER A 8 -24.75 0.95 -32.38
C SER A 8 -25.37 1.24 -31.02
N ILE A 9 -25.13 2.43 -30.45
CA ILE A 9 -25.81 2.92 -29.24
C ILE A 9 -27.27 3.32 -29.56
N ASN A 10 -27.55 3.95 -30.70
CA ASN A 10 -28.90 4.35 -31.10
C ASN A 10 -29.75 3.17 -31.62
N ASN A 11 -29.14 2.13 -32.21
CA ASN A 11 -29.81 0.86 -32.50
C ASN A 11 -30.05 0.03 -31.22
N SER A 12 -29.49 0.47 -30.08
CA SER A 12 -29.73 -0.07 -28.74
C SER A 12 -30.72 0.75 -27.91
N ASN A 13 -31.65 1.47 -28.56
CA ASN A 13 -32.80 2.13 -27.89
C ASN A 13 -33.65 1.17 -27.00
N ASN A 14 -33.35 -0.14 -27.01
CA ASN A 14 -33.98 -1.14 -26.17
C ASN A 14 -33.18 -1.57 -24.92
N LEU A 15 -31.93 -1.13 -24.69
CA LEU A 15 -31.07 -1.65 -23.60
C LEU A 15 -30.87 -0.71 -22.40
N TYR A 16 -30.92 0.61 -22.58
CA TYR A 16 -30.69 1.59 -21.49
C TYR A 16 -32.00 2.22 -21.00
N SER A 17 -32.10 2.51 -19.70
CA SER A 17 -33.26 3.17 -19.08
C SER A 17 -33.02 4.65 -18.78
N GLU A 18 -31.81 5.01 -18.33
CA GLU A 18 -31.50 6.35 -17.83
C GLU A 18 -30.05 6.74 -18.09
N SER A 19 -29.75 8.04 -18.04
CA SER A 19 -28.38 8.56 -18.16
C SER A 19 -28.08 9.70 -17.19
N LEU A 20 -26.79 9.79 -16.83
CA LEU A 20 -26.21 10.83 -15.99
C LEU A 20 -24.94 11.37 -16.66
N GLY A 21 -25.08 12.46 -17.42
CA GLY A 21 -24.00 12.92 -18.28
C GLY A 21 -23.63 11.86 -19.32
N ASN A 22 -22.38 11.39 -19.30
CA ASN A 22 -21.90 10.36 -20.22
C ASN A 22 -22.00 8.92 -19.66
N LEU A 23 -22.67 8.75 -18.51
CA LEU A 23 -22.92 7.45 -17.89
C LEU A 23 -24.33 6.97 -18.25
N PHE A 24 -24.43 5.80 -18.90
CA PHE A 24 -25.69 5.21 -19.34
C PHE A 24 -25.97 3.93 -18.56
N ILE A 25 -27.17 3.80 -17.97
CA ILE A 25 -27.55 2.66 -17.12
C ILE A 25 -28.49 1.71 -17.89
N SER A 26 -28.21 0.41 -17.87
CA SER A 26 -29.09 -0.58 -18.50
C SER A 26 -30.46 -0.64 -17.82
N LYS A 27 -31.48 -1.07 -18.56
CA LYS A 27 -32.87 -1.15 -18.05
C LYS A 27 -33.03 -2.04 -16.82
N ASP A 28 -32.19 -3.07 -16.71
CA ASP A 28 -32.16 -3.97 -15.56
C ASP A 28 -31.23 -3.49 -14.43
N GLY A 29 -30.61 -2.32 -14.58
CA GLY A 29 -29.68 -1.74 -13.60
C GLY A 29 -28.35 -2.50 -13.44
N SER A 30 -28.13 -3.59 -14.19
CA SER A 30 -27.00 -4.49 -14.01
C SER A 30 -25.69 -4.02 -14.66
N THR A 31 -25.76 -3.02 -15.54
CA THR A 31 -24.59 -2.47 -16.22
C THR A 31 -24.69 -0.96 -16.34
N ALA A 32 -23.54 -0.30 -16.26
CA ALA A 32 -23.39 1.11 -16.58
C ALA A 32 -22.29 1.28 -17.63
N THR A 33 -22.52 2.05 -18.67
CA THR A 33 -21.53 2.34 -19.70
C THR A 33 -21.13 3.81 -19.59
N LEU A 34 -19.85 4.05 -19.30
CA LEU A 34 -19.28 5.38 -19.28
C LEU A 34 -18.57 5.65 -20.62
N THR A 35 -18.98 6.71 -21.30
CA THR A 35 -18.36 7.11 -22.58
C THR A 35 -17.55 8.39 -22.40
N ASN A 36 -16.38 8.47 -23.04
CA ASN A 36 -15.55 9.67 -23.02
C ASN A 36 -15.43 10.23 -24.45
N ASN A 37 -16.29 11.19 -24.82
CA ASN A 37 -16.51 11.67 -26.19
C ASN A 37 -15.36 12.53 -26.81
N GLY A 38 -14.11 12.15 -26.61
CA GLY A 38 -12.93 12.81 -27.20
C GLY A 38 -11.71 11.90 -27.38
N ILE A 39 -11.73 10.70 -26.79
CA ILE A 39 -10.70 9.66 -26.89
C ILE A 39 -11.49 8.38 -27.12
N THR A 40 -11.33 7.74 -28.27
CA THR A 40 -12.06 6.52 -28.63
C THR A 40 -11.88 5.45 -27.55
N GLY A 41 -12.84 5.34 -26.65
CA GLY A 41 -12.84 4.38 -25.54
C GLY A 41 -14.14 4.48 -24.75
N SER A 42 -14.78 3.33 -24.52
CA SER A 42 -15.93 3.19 -23.63
C SER A 42 -15.54 2.26 -22.49
N VAL A 43 -15.90 2.62 -21.26
CA VAL A 43 -15.74 1.76 -20.10
C VAL A 43 -17.07 1.12 -19.77
N LEU A 44 -17.06 -0.20 -19.71
CA LEU A 44 -18.19 -0.99 -19.28
C LEU A 44 -18.02 -1.26 -17.77
N LEU A 45 -18.85 -0.61 -16.97
CA LEU A 45 -19.01 -0.94 -15.57
C LEU A 45 -20.02 -2.09 -15.50
N LEU A 46 -19.52 -3.27 -15.18
CA LEU A 46 -20.35 -4.41 -14.86
C LEU A 46 -20.72 -4.28 -13.39
N ILE A 47 -21.97 -3.88 -13.12
CA ILE A 47 -22.53 -3.85 -11.78
C ILE A 47 -22.91 -5.30 -11.43
N THR A 48 -21.89 -6.11 -11.14
CA THR A 48 -21.97 -7.59 -11.17
C THR A 48 -22.71 -8.20 -9.99
N LEU A 49 -23.06 -7.43 -8.95
CA LEU A 49 -23.96 -7.91 -7.90
C LEU A 49 -25.31 -8.45 -8.42
N ALA A 50 -25.75 -8.05 -9.62
CA ALA A 50 -26.98 -8.53 -10.23
C ALA A 50 -26.88 -9.94 -10.87
N LYS A 51 -25.68 -10.52 -11.08
CA LYS A 51 -25.55 -11.82 -11.76
C LYS A 51 -25.66 -13.04 -10.85
N LEU A 52 -25.52 -12.90 -9.53
CA LEU A 52 -25.61 -14.03 -8.60
C LEU A 52 -27.06 -14.48 -8.31
N PHE A 53 -28.07 -13.72 -8.74
CA PHE A 53 -29.47 -14.04 -8.47
C PHE A 53 -30.34 -13.74 -9.69
N THR A 54 -30.38 -14.70 -10.59
CA THR A 54 -31.24 -14.70 -11.77
C THR A 54 -32.71 -14.86 -11.36
N SER A 55 -33.36 -13.77 -10.97
CA SER A 55 -34.81 -13.62 -11.17
C SER A 55 -35.09 -12.17 -11.54
N LYS A 56 -35.38 -11.96 -12.83
CA LYS A 56 -35.87 -10.70 -13.40
C LYS A 56 -37.10 -10.23 -12.60
N GLU A 57 -37.28 -8.91 -12.47
CA GLU A 57 -38.39 -8.20 -11.78
C GLU A 57 -38.12 -8.02 -10.28
N GLU A 58 -37.97 -6.86 -9.63
CA GLU A 58 -38.23 -5.42 -9.90
C GLU A 58 -36.96 -4.57 -9.65
N VAL A 59 -36.43 -3.88 -10.67
CA VAL A 59 -35.41 -2.83 -10.50
C VAL A 59 -36.06 -1.47 -10.76
N LYS A 60 -35.94 -0.54 -9.81
CA LYS A 60 -36.50 0.82 -9.93
C LYS A 60 -35.38 1.84 -9.97
N ILE A 61 -35.22 2.47 -11.12
CA ILE A 61 -34.25 3.55 -11.35
C ILE A 61 -34.97 4.88 -11.17
N ILE A 62 -34.43 5.73 -10.30
CA ILE A 62 -35.00 7.03 -9.94
C ILE A 62 -33.94 8.09 -10.19
N LYS A 63 -34.30 9.09 -10.98
CA LYS A 63 -33.46 10.26 -11.21
C LYS A 63 -33.89 11.40 -10.30
N GLU A 64 -32.97 11.86 -9.45
CA GLU A 64 -33.20 12.98 -8.55
C GLU A 64 -32.43 14.21 -9.07
N GLY A 65 -33.18 15.15 -9.66
CA GLY A 65 -32.58 16.30 -10.35
C GLY A 65 -31.75 15.88 -11.56
N ASN A 66 -30.66 16.60 -11.82
CA ASN A 66 -29.82 16.40 -13.01
C ASN A 66 -28.49 15.68 -12.71
N ASN A 67 -28.25 15.31 -11.45
CA ASN A 67 -26.93 14.87 -10.98
C ASN A 67 -26.97 13.65 -10.04
N ILE A 68 -28.14 13.08 -9.73
CA ILE A 68 -28.24 11.88 -8.89
C ILE A 68 -29.09 10.82 -9.60
N LEU A 69 -28.58 9.59 -9.62
CA LEU A 69 -29.35 8.38 -9.95
C LEU A 69 -29.38 7.45 -8.73
N LYS A 70 -30.56 6.93 -8.41
CA LYS A 70 -30.75 5.87 -7.40
C LYS A 70 -31.33 4.63 -8.07
N ILE A 71 -30.68 3.50 -7.91
CA ILE A 71 -31.10 2.21 -8.44
C ILE A 71 -31.49 1.34 -7.25
N ASN A 72 -32.78 1.06 -7.11
CA ASN A 72 -33.32 0.21 -6.05
C ASN A 72 -33.53 -1.20 -6.60
N TYR A 73 -32.98 -2.18 -5.89
CA TYR A 73 -33.15 -3.60 -6.20
C TYR A 73 -34.18 -4.18 -5.23
N ASN A 74 -35.46 -4.17 -5.62
CA ASN A 74 -36.58 -4.44 -4.71
C ASN A 74 -36.66 -5.90 -4.24
N ASN A 75 -35.97 -6.83 -4.90
CA ASN A 75 -35.92 -8.24 -4.47
C ASN A 75 -35.09 -8.46 -3.20
N TYR A 76 -34.33 -7.45 -2.77
CA TYR A 76 -33.50 -7.52 -1.57
C TYR A 76 -34.11 -6.69 -0.45
N ILE A 77 -35.26 -7.13 0.07
CA ILE A 77 -35.86 -6.57 1.29
C ILE A 77 -35.54 -7.52 2.45
N TYR A 78 -34.78 -7.04 3.43
CA TYR A 78 -34.64 -7.72 4.72
C TYR A 78 -35.02 -6.73 5.83
N ASN A 79 -36.15 -6.97 6.51
CA ASN A 79 -36.68 -6.07 7.54
C ASN A 79 -36.79 -4.60 7.06
N GLU A 80 -37.38 -4.37 5.87
CA GLU A 80 -37.55 -3.06 5.22
C GLU A 80 -36.27 -2.40 4.63
N ASP A 81 -35.06 -2.89 4.95
CA ASP A 81 -33.83 -2.40 4.34
C ASP A 81 -33.62 -2.97 2.93
N LYS A 82 -33.46 -2.06 1.95
CA LYS A 82 -33.27 -2.37 0.52
C LYS A 82 -31.82 -2.24 0.07
N LEU A 83 -31.40 -3.09 -0.87
CA LEU A 83 -30.19 -2.87 -1.66
C LEU A 83 -30.40 -1.69 -2.61
N GLN A 84 -29.52 -0.69 -2.54
CA GLN A 84 -29.60 0.50 -3.36
C GLN A 84 -28.19 0.95 -3.79
N LEU A 85 -28.03 1.24 -5.08
CA LEU A 85 -26.88 1.98 -5.59
C LEU A 85 -27.29 3.45 -5.78
N THR A 86 -26.52 4.37 -5.20
CA THR A 86 -26.62 5.80 -5.49
C THR A 86 -25.41 6.22 -6.31
N ILE A 87 -25.65 6.92 -7.42
CA ILE A 87 -24.62 7.49 -8.28
C ILE A 87 -24.80 9.01 -8.27
N HIS A 88 -23.77 9.73 -7.82
CA HIS A 88 -23.74 11.19 -7.85
C HIS A 88 -22.74 11.67 -8.90
N TRP A 89 -23.21 12.50 -9.83
CA TRP A 89 -22.41 13.12 -10.88
C TRP A 89 -22.06 14.55 -10.50
N ASP A 90 -20.80 14.77 -10.17
CA ASP A 90 -20.28 16.07 -9.83
C ASP A 90 -19.53 16.69 -11.02
N THR A 91 -20.05 17.83 -11.46
CA THR A 91 -19.48 18.64 -12.55
C THR A 91 -18.94 19.98 -12.06
N LYS A 92 -19.16 20.33 -10.79
CA LYS A 92 -18.94 21.69 -10.27
C LYS A 92 -17.75 21.79 -9.34
N SER A 93 -17.38 20.71 -8.65
CA SER A 93 -16.25 20.72 -7.71
C SER A 93 -14.90 20.95 -8.38
N HIS A 94 -14.76 20.64 -9.67
CA HIS A 94 -13.48 20.78 -10.38
C HIS A 94 -13.62 21.43 -11.75
N LYS A 95 -12.63 22.25 -12.12
CA LYS A 95 -12.66 23.00 -13.39
C LYS A 95 -12.52 22.09 -14.60
N LYS A 96 -11.64 21.09 -14.53
CA LYS A 96 -11.24 20.23 -15.67
C LYS A 96 -11.83 18.82 -15.65
N LEU A 97 -12.41 18.39 -14.53
CA LEU A 97 -12.79 17.00 -14.29
C LEU A 97 -14.27 16.88 -13.96
N ASN A 98 -14.88 15.76 -14.37
CA ASN A 98 -16.16 15.30 -13.84
C ASN A 98 -15.93 14.06 -12.97
N PHE A 99 -16.76 13.91 -11.93
CA PHE A 99 -16.71 12.77 -11.03
C PHE A 99 -18.03 12.03 -11.01
N TYR A 100 -17.96 10.71 -10.95
CA TYR A 100 -19.08 9.83 -10.66
C TYR A 100 -18.78 9.08 -9.36
N ASN A 101 -19.50 9.44 -8.30
CA ASN A 101 -19.38 8.81 -6.99
C ASN A 101 -20.44 7.72 -6.87
N PHE A 102 -20.01 6.48 -6.67
CA PHE A 102 -20.86 5.30 -6.50
C PHE A 102 -20.90 4.95 -5.03
N TYR A 103 -22.11 4.78 -4.49
CA TYR A 103 -22.33 4.42 -3.09
C TYR A 103 -23.37 3.31 -2.99
N TRP A 104 -22.94 2.15 -2.47
CA TRP A 104 -23.81 1.02 -2.20
C TRP A 104 -24.35 1.06 -0.77
N LYS A 105 -25.66 1.21 -0.64
CA LYS A 105 -26.39 0.89 0.59
C LYS A 105 -26.85 -0.56 0.52
N LYS A 106 -26.44 -1.38 1.49
CA LYS A 106 -26.81 -2.79 1.59
C LYS A 106 -27.77 -3.08 2.75
N PRO A 107 -28.59 -4.15 2.67
CA PRO A 107 -29.27 -4.70 3.83
C PRO A 107 -28.27 -5.23 4.88
N GLN A 108 -28.66 -5.24 6.16
CA GLN A 108 -27.77 -5.68 7.26
C GLN A 108 -27.17 -7.08 7.03
N LYS A 109 -27.99 -8.04 6.58
CA LYS A 109 -27.59 -9.44 6.35
C LYS A 109 -26.75 -9.70 5.10
N LEU A 110 -26.64 -8.72 4.18
CA LEU A 110 -25.82 -8.91 3.00
C LEU A 110 -24.35 -8.76 3.39
N ASN A 111 -23.57 -9.83 3.31
CA ASN A 111 -22.18 -9.80 3.76
C ASN A 111 -21.20 -9.41 2.66
N ILE A 112 -21.63 -9.30 1.40
CA ILE A 112 -20.76 -9.03 0.25
C ILE A 112 -21.37 -7.94 -0.65
N LEU A 113 -20.55 -6.98 -1.09
CA LEU A 113 -20.83 -6.10 -2.22
C LEU A 113 -19.73 -6.25 -3.27
N LEU A 114 -20.07 -6.08 -4.55
CA LEU A 114 -19.19 -6.35 -5.69
C LEU A 114 -19.53 -5.44 -6.87
N ASP A 115 -18.53 -4.78 -7.43
CA ASP A 115 -18.59 -4.19 -8.77
C ASP A 115 -17.38 -4.65 -9.60
N SER A 116 -17.52 -4.67 -10.92
CA SER A 116 -16.44 -4.98 -11.85
C SER A 116 -16.33 -3.87 -12.90
N ILE A 117 -15.09 -3.45 -13.17
CA ILE A 117 -14.80 -2.37 -14.10
C ILE A 117 -13.98 -2.93 -15.26
N ASN A 118 -14.57 -2.90 -16.46
CA ASN A 118 -13.94 -3.34 -17.69
C ASN A 118 -13.63 -2.13 -18.58
N LEU A 119 -12.39 -2.00 -19.04
CA LEU A 119 -11.95 -0.84 -19.84
C LEU A 119 -12.38 -0.86 -21.31
N GLY A 120 -13.27 -1.78 -21.70
CA GLY A 120 -13.79 -1.93 -23.06
C GLY A 120 -13.52 -3.31 -23.64
N SER A 121 -14.41 -3.76 -24.52
CA SER A 121 -14.40 -5.11 -25.10
C SER A 121 -13.28 -5.36 -26.12
N ASP A 122 -12.63 -4.31 -26.62
CA ASP A 122 -11.55 -4.42 -27.61
C ASP A 122 -10.18 -4.72 -26.97
N ASN A 123 -10.11 -4.77 -25.63
CA ASN A 123 -8.88 -5.07 -24.88
C ASN A 123 -7.71 -4.11 -25.19
N SER A 124 -7.97 -2.90 -25.72
CA SER A 124 -6.91 -1.95 -26.11
C SER A 124 -6.37 -1.09 -24.96
N ALA A 125 -7.12 -1.02 -23.85
CA ALA A 125 -6.80 -0.18 -22.71
C ALA A 125 -6.22 -0.96 -21.52
N TYR A 126 -5.48 -0.23 -20.67
CA TYR A 126 -4.71 -0.80 -19.58
C TYR A 126 -4.86 0.01 -18.29
N TRP A 127 -4.70 -0.67 -17.16
CA TRP A 127 -4.61 -0.09 -15.83
C TRP A 127 -3.15 0.15 -15.40
N TYR A 128 -2.99 1.17 -14.57
CA TYR A 128 -1.77 1.60 -13.90
C TYR A 128 -2.08 1.91 -12.43
N GLY A 129 -1.15 1.70 -11.50
CA GLY A 129 -1.35 1.91 -10.06
C GLY A 129 -1.97 0.72 -9.32
N GLY A 130 -2.62 0.95 -8.18
CA GLY A 130 -3.30 -0.10 -7.42
C GLY A 130 -2.39 -1.09 -6.69
N MET A 131 -2.60 -2.37 -6.98
CA MET A 131 -1.89 -3.51 -6.40
C MET A 131 -0.58 -3.77 -7.16
N ASN A 132 0.51 -4.01 -6.42
CA ASN A 132 1.76 -4.51 -6.96
C ASN A 132 1.86 -6.03 -6.80
N THR A 133 2.54 -6.69 -7.74
CA THR A 133 2.83 -8.14 -7.70
C THR A 133 4.34 -8.40 -7.66
N ASN A 134 4.74 -9.64 -7.36
CA ASN A 134 6.15 -10.05 -7.43
C ASN A 134 6.79 -9.82 -8.82
N GLU A 135 6.01 -10.02 -9.88
CA GLU A 135 6.42 -9.81 -11.27
C GLU A 135 5.74 -8.55 -11.85
N GLN A 136 5.98 -7.41 -11.20
CA GLN A 136 5.33 -6.16 -11.57
C GLN A 136 5.70 -5.71 -12.99
N THR A 137 4.67 -5.38 -13.78
CA THR A 137 4.79 -4.80 -15.13
C THR A 137 4.11 -3.44 -15.20
N TRP A 138 4.52 -2.62 -16.17
CA TRP A 138 3.89 -1.34 -16.48
C TRP A 138 3.61 -1.29 -17.99
N PRO A 139 2.34 -1.26 -18.44
CA PRO A 139 1.09 -1.32 -17.65
C PRO A 139 0.92 -2.62 -16.85
N ILE A 140 -0.04 -2.64 -15.90
CA ILE A 140 -0.35 -3.86 -15.15
C ILE A 140 -0.80 -4.95 -16.14
N LYS A 141 -0.16 -6.12 -16.06
CA LYS A 141 -0.53 -7.30 -16.85
C LYS A 141 -2.00 -7.66 -16.62
N LYS A 142 -2.70 -8.02 -17.69
CA LYS A 142 -4.03 -8.65 -17.58
C LYS A 142 -3.86 -10.01 -16.89
N ASP A 143 -4.78 -10.35 -15.98
CA ASP A 143 -4.67 -11.55 -15.14
C ASP A 143 -3.49 -11.50 -14.14
N SER A 144 -3.22 -10.32 -13.57
CA SER A 144 -2.09 -10.12 -12.66
C SER A 144 -2.29 -10.75 -11.29
N TYR A 145 -3.51 -10.73 -10.75
CA TYR A 145 -3.78 -11.27 -9.41
C TYR A 145 -5.23 -11.69 -9.22
N LYS A 146 -5.42 -12.70 -8.35
CA LYS A 146 -6.74 -13.19 -7.90
C LYS A 146 -7.30 -12.30 -6.80
N LEU A 147 -8.59 -12.47 -6.51
CA LEU A 147 -9.27 -11.74 -5.45
C LEU A 147 -8.53 -11.86 -4.11
N THR A 148 -8.09 -10.72 -3.60
CA THR A 148 -7.27 -10.62 -2.39
C THR A 148 -7.57 -9.32 -1.64
N GLU A 149 -7.20 -9.27 -0.36
CA GLU A 149 -7.32 -8.07 0.46
C GLU A 149 -6.45 -6.94 -0.10
N PHE A 150 -7.01 -5.72 -0.22
CA PHE A 150 -6.22 -4.54 -0.58
C PHE A 150 -5.51 -4.00 0.66
N VAL A 151 -4.34 -4.56 0.91
CA VAL A 151 -3.47 -4.26 2.06
C VAL A 151 -2.03 -4.21 1.65
N THR A 152 -1.25 -3.40 2.36
CA THR A 152 0.19 -3.39 2.17
C THR A 152 0.81 -4.56 2.93
N ASN A 153 1.29 -5.52 2.15
CA ASN A 153 1.93 -6.74 2.61
C ASN A 153 3.37 -6.82 2.10
N ASP A 154 4.15 -7.68 2.73
CA ASP A 154 5.38 -8.20 2.14
C ASP A 154 5.01 -9.06 0.92
N VAL A 155 5.36 -8.56 -0.27
CA VAL A 155 4.97 -9.16 -1.56
C VAL A 155 5.59 -10.54 -1.73
N TYR A 156 6.77 -10.83 -1.15
CA TYR A 156 7.36 -12.16 -1.21
C TYR A 156 6.51 -13.23 -0.55
N GLN A 157 5.88 -12.88 0.57
CA GLN A 157 5.09 -13.84 1.34
C GLN A 157 3.69 -14.01 0.76
N ASN A 158 3.13 -12.94 0.18
CA ASN A 158 1.71 -12.90 -0.21
C ASN A 158 1.48 -12.88 -1.74
N GLY A 159 2.54 -12.72 -2.53
CA GLY A 159 2.49 -12.57 -3.99
C GLY A 159 2.03 -11.19 -4.49
N VAL A 160 1.34 -10.43 -3.63
CA VAL A 160 0.71 -9.15 -3.92
C VAL A 160 0.80 -8.18 -2.75
N THR A 161 0.76 -6.89 -3.04
CA THR A 161 0.76 -5.80 -2.03
C THR A 161 0.03 -4.56 -2.55
N GLY A 162 -0.90 -4.03 -1.76
CA GLY A 162 -1.68 -2.86 -2.10
C GLY A 162 -1.00 -1.61 -1.57
N HIS A 163 -0.63 -0.67 -2.46
CA HIS A 163 -0.05 0.61 -2.05
C HIS A 163 -1.10 1.71 -2.04
N GLU A 164 -1.67 2.03 -3.20
CA GLU A 164 -2.63 3.13 -3.33
C GLU A 164 -3.92 2.66 -3.95
N ARG A 165 -5.04 3.08 -3.36
CA ARG A 165 -6.38 2.78 -3.84
C ARG A 165 -6.80 3.69 -5.00
N TYR A 166 -5.85 3.86 -5.92
CA TYR A 166 -5.90 4.72 -7.07
C TYR A 166 -5.44 3.93 -8.29
N TRP A 167 -6.29 3.84 -9.31
CA TRP A 167 -5.97 3.24 -10.60
C TRP A 167 -6.17 4.27 -11.70
N LEU A 168 -5.15 4.43 -12.54
CA LEU A 168 -5.21 5.24 -13.76
C LEU A 168 -5.39 4.31 -14.96
N SER A 169 -6.29 4.67 -15.86
CA SER A 169 -6.47 4.00 -17.15
C SER A 169 -5.83 4.78 -18.29
N SER A 170 -5.31 4.08 -19.30
CA SER A 170 -4.89 4.67 -20.59
C SER A 170 -6.02 5.45 -21.30
N ASN A 171 -7.30 5.19 -20.96
CA ASN A 171 -8.47 5.88 -21.49
C ASN A 171 -8.82 7.19 -20.72
N LYS A 172 -7.90 7.70 -19.89
CA LYS A 172 -8.10 8.88 -19.03
C LYS A 172 -9.31 8.72 -18.11
N ILE A 173 -9.30 7.62 -17.37
CA ILE A 173 -10.24 7.33 -16.29
C ILE A 173 -9.41 7.04 -15.06
N VAL A 174 -9.75 7.67 -13.95
CA VAL A 174 -9.19 7.35 -12.64
C VAL A 174 -10.28 6.70 -11.81
N LEU A 175 -9.95 5.59 -11.18
CA LEU A 175 -10.72 4.99 -10.10
C LEU A 175 -10.01 5.32 -8.78
N ASN A 176 -10.74 5.88 -7.83
CA ASN A 176 -10.26 6.10 -6.47
C ASN A 176 -11.25 5.48 -5.46
N ILE A 177 -10.72 4.80 -4.44
CA ILE A 177 -11.53 4.10 -3.44
C ILE A 177 -11.09 4.59 -2.04
N PRO A 178 -12.01 5.13 -1.22
CA PRO A 178 -11.67 5.59 0.13
C PRO A 178 -11.04 4.49 1.01
N TRP A 179 -10.13 4.88 1.90
CA TRP A 179 -9.49 3.96 2.88
C TRP A 179 -10.48 3.31 3.84
N SER A 180 -11.64 3.96 4.05
CA SER A 180 -12.73 3.47 4.89
C SER A 180 -13.40 2.21 4.34
N VAL A 181 -13.31 1.96 3.03
CA VAL A 181 -13.86 0.75 2.39
C VAL A 181 -12.99 -0.45 2.77
N PRO A 182 -13.53 -1.55 3.33
CA PRO A 182 -12.78 -2.79 3.47
C PRO A 182 -12.69 -3.44 2.07
N LEU A 183 -11.64 -3.15 1.32
CA LEU A 183 -11.55 -3.49 -0.10
C LEU A 183 -10.82 -4.83 -0.31
N TRP A 184 -11.42 -5.67 -1.14
CA TRP A 184 -10.78 -6.76 -1.86
C TRP A 184 -10.80 -6.42 -3.34
N THR A 185 -9.79 -6.88 -4.06
CA THR A 185 -9.74 -6.65 -5.51
C THR A 185 -9.10 -7.81 -6.25
N SER A 186 -9.48 -7.97 -7.51
CA SER A 186 -8.82 -8.84 -8.48
C SER A 186 -8.63 -8.09 -9.78
N LEU A 187 -7.64 -8.48 -10.59
CA LEU A 187 -7.53 -8.04 -11.97
C LEU A 187 -7.40 -9.26 -12.87
N GLN A 188 -8.53 -9.73 -13.40
CA GLN A 188 -8.64 -10.92 -14.23
C GLN A 188 -9.51 -10.65 -15.45
N ASN A 189 -9.21 -11.26 -16.60
CA ASN A 189 -9.98 -11.14 -17.83
C ASN A 189 -10.26 -9.68 -18.26
N ASN A 190 -9.30 -8.78 -18.01
CA ASN A 190 -9.44 -7.33 -18.23
C ASN A 190 -10.51 -6.64 -17.35
N GLU A 191 -10.94 -7.30 -16.28
CA GLU A 191 -11.89 -6.81 -15.30
C GLU A 191 -11.19 -6.52 -13.97
N LEU A 192 -11.26 -5.25 -13.54
CA LEU A 192 -10.87 -4.85 -12.20
C LEU A 192 -12.07 -5.03 -11.28
N GLU A 193 -12.02 -6.05 -10.46
CA GLU A 193 -13.06 -6.39 -9.50
C GLU A 193 -12.84 -5.63 -8.19
N LEU A 194 -13.92 -5.05 -7.65
CA LEU A 194 -13.98 -4.38 -6.36
C LEU A 194 -14.99 -5.12 -5.50
N GLN A 195 -14.52 -5.77 -4.45
CA GLN A 195 -15.38 -6.51 -3.53
C GLN A 195 -15.20 -5.98 -2.11
N THR A 196 -16.26 -6.03 -1.34
CA THR A 196 -16.22 -5.80 0.11
C THR A 196 -16.95 -6.97 0.76
N LYS A 197 -16.30 -7.70 1.68
CA LYS A 197 -16.90 -8.83 2.41
C LYS A 197 -16.79 -8.64 3.93
N LEU A 198 -17.73 -9.20 4.69
CA LEU A 198 -17.55 -9.46 6.12
C LEU A 198 -16.95 -10.86 6.26
N ASP A 199 -15.72 -10.94 6.75
CA ASP A 199 -14.97 -12.19 6.90
C ASP A 199 -14.26 -12.20 8.25
N ASP A 200 -14.66 -13.11 9.13
CA ASP A 200 -14.12 -13.22 10.49
C ASP A 200 -12.65 -13.67 10.52
N ASN A 201 -12.16 -14.28 9.44
CA ASN A 201 -10.76 -14.67 9.27
C ASN A 201 -9.92 -13.57 8.61
N SER A 202 -10.53 -12.45 8.23
CA SER A 202 -9.80 -11.34 7.64
C SER A 202 -8.86 -10.72 8.67
N GLN A 203 -7.71 -10.22 8.19
CA GLN A 203 -6.83 -9.39 9.00
C GLN A 203 -7.50 -8.05 9.38
N PHE A 204 -8.60 -7.71 8.72
CA PHE A 204 -9.43 -6.56 9.02
C PHE A 204 -10.35 -6.78 10.22
N LEU A 205 -10.44 -5.78 11.09
CA LEU A 205 -11.56 -5.65 12.03
C LEU A 205 -12.78 -5.07 11.29
N ILE A 206 -13.36 -5.84 10.37
CA ILE A 206 -14.47 -5.37 9.51
C ILE A 206 -15.74 -5.36 10.35
N LYS A 207 -16.08 -4.19 10.89
CA LYS A 207 -17.32 -4.01 11.65
C LYS A 207 -18.50 -3.67 10.75
N ASN A 208 -18.22 -2.97 9.66
CA ASN A 208 -19.19 -2.53 8.67
C ASN A 208 -18.66 -2.82 7.27
N ASN A 209 -19.57 -3.23 6.40
CA ASN A 209 -19.26 -3.45 5.00
C ASN A 209 -20.10 -2.47 4.15
N PHE A 210 -19.42 -1.67 3.34
CA PHE A 210 -20.00 -0.79 2.34
C PHE A 210 -19.01 -0.69 1.18
N LEU A 211 -19.51 -0.44 -0.02
CA LEU A 211 -18.69 -0.21 -1.21
C LEU A 211 -18.96 1.21 -1.70
N GLU A 212 -17.90 2.00 -1.74
CA GLU A 212 -17.90 3.36 -2.25
C GLU A 212 -16.67 3.58 -3.12
N TYR A 213 -16.84 4.24 -4.27
CA TYR A 213 -15.72 4.61 -5.13
C TYR A 213 -16.08 5.77 -6.05
N THR A 214 -15.04 6.44 -6.54
CA THR A 214 -15.15 7.57 -7.45
C THR A 214 -14.48 7.22 -8.78
N LEU A 215 -15.18 7.48 -9.88
CA LEU A 215 -14.59 7.55 -11.21
C LEU A 215 -14.42 9.01 -11.62
N ALA A 216 -13.19 9.41 -11.96
CA ALA A 216 -12.90 10.73 -12.53
C ALA A 216 -12.63 10.63 -14.03
N ILE A 217 -13.18 11.57 -14.79
CA ILE A 217 -12.96 11.71 -16.24
C ILE A 217 -12.71 13.17 -16.62
N PRO A 218 -11.99 13.44 -17.71
CA PRO A 218 -11.82 14.80 -18.19
C PRO A 218 -13.14 15.39 -18.70
N LYS A 219 -13.31 16.71 -18.55
CA LYS A 219 -14.36 17.46 -19.23
C LYS A 219 -14.01 17.61 -20.71
N LEU A 220 -15.02 17.55 -21.57
CA LEU A 220 -14.89 17.59 -23.04
C LEU A 220 -14.24 18.86 -23.60
N ILE A 221 -14.08 19.90 -22.79
CA ILE A 221 -13.64 21.23 -23.22
C ILE A 221 -12.11 21.33 -23.34
N GLU A 222 -11.36 20.35 -22.82
CA GLU A 222 -9.89 20.39 -22.83
C GLU A 222 -9.30 19.17 -23.53
N ASN A 223 -8.42 19.41 -24.51
CA ASN A 223 -7.52 18.37 -25.03
C ASN A 223 -6.40 18.10 -24.01
N ILE A 224 -6.78 17.58 -22.84
CA ILE A 224 -5.86 17.30 -21.74
C ILE A 224 -5.04 16.04 -22.05
N THR A 225 -3.73 16.09 -21.82
CA THR A 225 -2.87 14.91 -21.99
C THR A 225 -3.15 13.87 -20.90
N LEU A 226 -2.71 12.61 -21.08
CA LEU A 226 -2.85 11.61 -20.01
C LEU A 226 -2.04 12.02 -18.75
N LYS A 227 -0.87 12.64 -18.96
CA LYS A 227 -0.02 13.19 -17.91
C LYS A 227 -0.76 14.26 -17.11
N ASP A 228 -1.27 15.29 -17.78
CA ASP A 228 -1.96 16.39 -17.10
C ASP A 228 -3.23 15.89 -16.39
N PHE A 229 -3.98 14.97 -17.02
CA PHE A 229 -5.13 14.33 -16.38
C PHE A 229 -4.73 13.58 -15.11
N HIS A 230 -3.65 12.81 -15.15
CA HIS A 230 -3.13 12.12 -13.97
C HIS A 230 -2.75 13.11 -12.87
N LEU A 231 -2.03 14.19 -13.18
CA LEU A 231 -1.60 15.19 -12.21
C LEU A 231 -2.79 15.90 -11.54
N GLU A 232 -3.82 16.26 -12.31
CA GLU A 232 -5.05 16.85 -11.76
C GLU A 232 -5.75 15.87 -10.81
N CYS A 233 -5.87 14.59 -11.18
CA CYS A 233 -6.45 13.58 -10.30
C CYS A 233 -5.56 13.25 -9.09
N PHE A 234 -4.24 13.22 -9.26
CA PHE A 234 -3.27 12.94 -8.20
C PHE A 234 -3.41 13.97 -7.08
N ASN A 235 -3.42 15.27 -7.41
CA ASN A 235 -3.55 16.35 -6.43
C ASN A 235 -4.91 16.39 -5.70
N LEU A 236 -5.91 15.68 -6.20
CA LEU A 236 -7.24 15.62 -5.58
C LEU A 236 -7.41 14.40 -4.68
N PHE A 237 -6.94 13.25 -5.13
CA PHE A 237 -7.18 11.97 -4.46
C PHE A 237 -6.02 11.53 -3.57
N LEU A 238 -4.81 11.99 -3.88
CA LEU A 238 -3.59 11.68 -3.15
C LEU A 238 -3.00 12.98 -2.59
N ASN A 239 -2.23 12.86 -1.52
CA ASN A 239 -1.61 14.02 -0.92
C ASN A 239 -0.31 14.37 -1.66
N SER A 240 -0.15 15.61 -2.07
CA SER A 240 1.10 16.06 -2.70
C SER A 240 2.27 15.99 -1.70
N PRO A 241 3.49 15.68 -2.15
CA PRO A 241 4.69 15.80 -1.34
C PRO A 241 4.79 17.20 -0.73
N THR A 242 5.07 17.26 0.57
CA THR A 242 5.22 18.55 1.28
C THR A 242 6.59 19.19 1.00
N ASN A 243 7.58 18.39 0.61
CA ASN A 243 8.93 18.84 0.27
C ASN A 243 9.65 17.77 -0.58
N TYR A 244 10.81 18.11 -1.14
CA TYR A 244 11.66 17.15 -1.85
C TYR A 244 12.53 16.32 -0.88
N PRO A 245 12.89 15.07 -1.24
CA PRO A 245 13.83 14.21 -0.50
C PRO A 245 15.25 14.74 -0.52
N ASN A 246 16.10 14.22 0.37
CA ASN A 246 17.48 14.66 0.46
C ASN A 246 18.24 14.56 -0.89
N LEU A 247 18.66 15.69 -1.44
CA LEU A 247 19.28 15.76 -2.77
C LEU A 247 20.62 15.04 -2.85
N GLU A 248 21.37 14.90 -1.74
CA GLU A 248 22.64 14.17 -1.75
C GLU A 248 22.40 12.67 -1.96
N ILE A 249 21.34 12.11 -1.35
CA ILE A 249 20.95 10.71 -1.52
C ILE A 249 20.42 10.44 -2.93
N ILE A 250 19.76 11.41 -3.56
CA ILE A 250 19.36 11.30 -4.98
C ILE A 250 20.60 11.26 -5.89
N LYS A 251 21.63 12.03 -5.58
CA LYS A 251 22.80 12.24 -6.46
C LYS A 251 23.90 11.19 -6.29
N LYS A 252 24.00 10.55 -5.13
CA LYS A 252 25.10 9.64 -4.79
C LYS A 252 24.58 8.37 -4.08
N PRO A 253 25.20 7.21 -4.29
CA PRO A 253 24.69 5.94 -3.79
C PRO A 253 24.78 5.84 -2.25
N ILE A 254 23.85 5.09 -1.68
CA ILE A 254 23.90 4.58 -0.31
C ILE A 254 24.71 3.29 -0.33
N TRP A 255 25.68 3.16 0.59
CA TRP A 255 26.49 1.95 0.72
C TRP A 255 26.00 1.13 1.93
N SER A 256 25.27 0.06 1.68
CA SER A 256 24.79 -0.84 2.74
C SER A 256 25.89 -1.79 3.20
N THR A 257 25.97 -2.05 4.51
CA THR A 257 26.86 -3.07 5.07
C THR A 257 26.27 -4.48 4.99
N TRP A 258 24.97 -4.64 4.77
CA TRP A 258 24.32 -5.95 4.70
C TRP A 258 25.00 -6.86 3.68
N ALA A 259 25.18 -6.41 2.43
CA ALA A 259 25.67 -7.25 1.34
C ALA A 259 27.07 -7.85 1.59
N ASN A 260 27.92 -7.19 2.37
CA ASN A 260 29.30 -7.61 2.62
C ASN A 260 29.47 -8.33 3.96
N PHE A 261 28.69 -7.97 4.98
CA PHE A 261 28.97 -8.37 6.36
C PHE A 261 27.86 -9.19 7.00
N TRP A 262 26.64 -9.18 6.46
CA TRP A 262 25.46 -9.75 7.12
C TRP A 262 25.41 -9.32 8.59
N LYS A 263 25.50 -10.27 9.54
CA LYS A 263 25.46 -10.01 10.99
C LYS A 263 26.84 -9.76 11.64
N SER A 264 27.94 -9.90 10.91
CA SER A 264 29.29 -9.83 11.48
C SER A 264 29.93 -8.44 11.40
N ILE A 265 29.20 -7.42 10.97
CA ILE A 265 29.70 -6.04 10.92
C ILE A 265 30.15 -5.57 12.31
N ASN A 266 31.27 -4.86 12.34
CA ASN A 266 31.87 -4.25 13.52
C ASN A 266 32.63 -2.97 13.12
N GLN A 267 33.22 -2.27 14.09
CA GLN A 267 33.93 -1.01 13.85
C GLN A 267 35.08 -1.12 12.85
N GLU A 268 35.92 -2.16 12.94
CA GLU A 268 37.05 -2.35 12.03
C GLU A 268 36.56 -2.62 10.60
N GLY A 269 35.57 -3.50 10.44
CA GLY A 269 34.96 -3.81 9.14
C GLY A 269 34.32 -2.59 8.49
N LEU A 270 33.65 -1.73 9.27
CA LEU A 270 33.06 -0.49 8.75
C LEU A 270 34.13 0.49 8.26
N LEU A 271 35.22 0.66 9.01
CA LEU A 271 36.32 1.56 8.65
C LEU A 271 37.07 1.06 7.41
N GLU A 272 37.31 -0.25 7.31
CA GLU A 272 37.92 -0.86 6.13
C GLU A 272 37.02 -0.70 4.90
N TYR A 273 35.70 -0.89 5.06
CA TYR A 273 34.75 -0.67 3.96
C TYR A 273 34.74 0.78 3.49
N ALA A 274 34.70 1.73 4.42
CA ALA A 274 34.81 3.16 4.12
C ALA A 274 36.12 3.52 3.41
N LYS A 275 37.24 2.95 3.86
CA LYS A 275 38.55 3.11 3.22
C LYS A 275 38.54 2.61 1.78
N GLN A 276 37.95 1.45 1.52
CA GLN A 276 37.86 0.90 0.16
C GLN A 276 37.01 1.79 -0.76
N ILE A 277 35.88 2.31 -0.29
CA ILE A 277 35.06 3.27 -1.04
C ILE A 277 35.89 4.52 -1.40
N TYR A 278 36.63 5.04 -0.42
CA TYR A 278 37.49 6.21 -0.59
C TYR A 278 38.65 5.95 -1.58
N ASP A 279 39.43 4.89 -1.40
CA ASP A 279 40.59 4.55 -2.23
C ASP A 279 40.23 4.28 -3.69
N ASN A 280 39.00 3.81 -3.95
CA ASN A 280 38.48 3.56 -5.29
C ASN A 280 37.76 4.78 -5.90
N ASN A 281 37.78 5.94 -5.23
CA ASN A 281 37.10 7.17 -5.66
C ASN A 281 35.60 6.96 -5.97
N MET A 282 34.93 6.09 -5.22
CA MET A 282 33.52 5.79 -5.44
C MET A 282 32.64 6.90 -4.83
N PRO A 283 31.60 7.38 -5.54
CA PRO A 283 30.69 8.36 -4.99
C PRO A 283 29.89 7.76 -3.82
N ILE A 284 29.58 8.58 -2.81
CA ILE A 284 28.84 8.15 -1.63
C ILE A 284 27.99 9.29 -1.04
N SER A 285 26.74 8.99 -0.68
CA SER A 285 25.88 9.87 0.11
C SER A 285 25.91 9.54 1.59
N GLN A 286 25.80 8.25 1.94
CA GLN A 286 25.86 7.73 3.30
C GLN A 286 26.28 6.26 3.31
N ILE A 287 26.78 5.78 4.45
CA ILE A 287 26.85 4.35 4.77
C ILE A 287 25.59 3.98 5.56
N GLU A 288 25.00 2.83 5.26
CA GLU A 288 23.88 2.26 6.00
C GLU A 288 24.33 1.06 6.80
N LEU A 289 24.18 1.15 8.12
CA LEU A 289 24.57 0.15 9.10
C LEU A 289 23.47 -0.91 9.29
N ASP A 290 23.76 -2.10 8.80
CA ASP A 290 22.89 -3.27 8.66
C ASP A 290 23.79 -4.54 8.71
N ASP A 291 23.58 -5.59 9.46
CA ASP A 291 22.58 -5.91 10.48
C ASP A 291 23.29 -6.27 11.81
N MET A 292 22.55 -6.44 12.91
CA MET A 292 23.06 -6.81 14.23
C MET A 292 24.11 -5.82 14.77
N TRP A 293 23.90 -4.54 14.50
CA TRP A 293 24.67 -3.48 15.14
C TRP A 293 24.24 -3.22 16.60
N THR A 294 23.08 -3.77 16.99
CA THR A 294 22.60 -3.84 18.38
C THR A 294 22.99 -5.16 19.07
N ILE A 295 22.90 -5.18 20.40
CA ILE A 295 23.16 -6.39 21.22
C ILE A 295 22.15 -7.50 20.88
N THR A 296 20.86 -7.14 20.89
CA THR A 296 19.75 -7.99 20.47
C THR A 296 18.83 -7.16 19.59
N TYR A 297 18.11 -7.80 18.66
CA TYR A 297 17.06 -7.13 17.90
C TYR A 297 16.00 -6.51 18.82
N GLY A 298 15.76 -5.23 18.60
CA GLY A 298 14.81 -4.43 19.37
C GLY A 298 15.36 -3.72 20.60
N ASP A 299 16.65 -3.88 20.97
CA ASP A 299 17.24 -3.14 22.11
C ASP A 299 17.59 -1.67 21.77
N TYR A 300 17.69 -1.30 20.49
CA TYR A 300 18.02 0.06 20.01
C TYR A 300 19.23 0.72 20.70
N LEU A 301 20.27 -0.06 20.98
CA LEU A 301 21.52 0.38 21.59
C LEU A 301 22.70 -0.11 20.75
N ILE A 302 23.71 0.75 20.53
CA ILE A 302 24.95 0.36 19.87
C ILE A 302 25.63 -0.75 20.68
N ASP A 303 25.95 -1.88 20.04
CA ASP A 303 26.73 -2.94 20.66
C ASP A 303 28.19 -2.50 20.84
N LYS A 304 28.56 -2.16 22.09
CA LYS A 304 29.92 -1.74 22.45
C LYS A 304 30.98 -2.83 22.31
N GLN A 305 30.60 -4.10 22.17
CA GLN A 305 31.57 -5.15 21.85
C GLN A 305 31.99 -5.07 20.37
N LYS A 306 31.04 -4.75 19.48
CA LYS A 306 31.30 -4.56 18.05
C LYS A 306 31.82 -3.16 17.71
N PHE A 307 31.37 -2.15 18.45
CA PHE A 307 31.66 -0.73 18.24
C PHE A 307 32.19 -0.10 19.54
N SER A 308 33.37 -0.53 19.96
CA SER A 308 33.98 -0.15 21.25
C SER A 308 34.27 1.35 21.38
N ASN A 309 34.55 2.04 20.26
CA ASN A 309 34.73 3.49 20.23
C ASN A 309 33.95 4.11 19.06
N PHE A 310 32.62 4.02 19.14
CA PHE A 310 31.71 4.50 18.10
C PHE A 310 31.95 5.98 17.72
N SER A 311 32.20 6.85 18.69
CA SER A 311 32.48 8.27 18.43
C SER A 311 33.80 8.48 17.65
N GLU A 312 34.86 7.75 18.00
CA GLU A 312 36.11 7.79 17.25
C GLU A 312 35.93 7.26 15.82
N MET A 313 35.19 6.17 15.65
CA MET A 313 34.86 5.63 14.34
C MET A 313 34.18 6.67 13.44
N LEU A 314 33.15 7.37 13.96
CA LEU A 314 32.49 8.46 13.23
C LEU A 314 33.44 9.60 12.87
N ASN A 315 34.35 9.96 13.78
CA ASN A 315 35.37 10.97 13.52
C ASN A 315 36.33 10.54 12.40
N ILE A 316 36.73 9.27 12.34
CA ILE A 316 37.57 8.73 11.26
C ILE A 316 36.80 8.74 9.94
N LEU A 317 35.54 8.27 9.92
CA LEU A 317 34.69 8.30 8.72
C LEU A 317 34.62 9.71 8.13
N LYS A 318 34.38 10.70 8.99
CA LYS A 318 34.28 12.10 8.59
C LYS A 318 35.61 12.69 8.13
N ASN A 319 36.64 12.60 8.97
CA ASN A 319 37.89 13.35 8.78
C ASN A 319 38.83 12.70 7.76
N ASN A 320 38.81 11.37 7.66
CA ASN A 320 39.74 10.65 6.78
C ASN A 320 39.08 10.30 5.44
N TYR A 321 37.78 10.02 5.43
CA TYR A 321 37.09 9.52 4.23
C TYR A 321 36.00 10.47 3.70
N GLY A 322 35.74 11.59 4.39
CA GLY A 322 34.72 12.57 3.98
C GLY A 322 33.27 12.06 4.11
N ILE A 323 33.05 10.98 4.86
CA ILE A 323 31.75 10.34 5.03
C ILE A 323 31.07 10.93 6.26
N ASN A 324 30.10 11.82 6.03
CA ASN A 324 29.43 12.57 7.10
C ASN A 324 28.15 11.89 7.62
N HIS A 325 27.60 10.92 6.89
CA HIS A 325 26.30 10.33 7.17
C HIS A 325 26.43 8.82 7.37
N LEU A 326 26.05 8.37 8.55
CA LEU A 326 25.84 6.97 8.88
C LEU A 326 24.36 6.79 9.25
N SER A 327 23.61 6.07 8.43
CA SER A 327 22.24 5.65 8.78
C SER A 327 22.26 4.29 9.47
N ALA A 328 21.24 3.97 10.25
CA ALA A 328 21.08 2.65 10.87
C ALA A 328 19.76 1.99 10.48
N TRP A 329 19.80 0.68 10.22
CA TRP A 329 18.61 -0.13 10.02
C TRP A 329 17.84 -0.31 11.33
N VAL A 330 16.52 -0.06 11.29
CA VAL A 330 15.58 -0.19 12.41
C VAL A 330 14.28 -0.84 11.95
N HIS A 331 13.59 -1.49 12.88
CA HIS A 331 12.37 -2.25 12.65
C HIS A 331 11.50 -2.24 13.92
N PRO A 332 10.20 -2.54 13.86
CA PRO A 332 9.30 -2.43 15.03
C PRO A 332 9.27 -3.69 15.92
N PHE A 333 10.17 -4.65 15.72
CA PHE A 333 10.14 -5.94 16.41
C PHE A 333 11.05 -5.93 17.64
N ILE A 334 10.55 -6.43 18.76
CA ILE A 334 11.30 -6.58 20.01
C ILE A 334 11.42 -8.06 20.34
N ASN A 335 12.60 -8.64 20.15
CA ASN A 335 12.78 -10.06 20.45
C ASN A 335 12.54 -10.33 21.94
N ASN A 336 11.90 -11.46 22.26
CA ASN A 336 11.53 -11.83 23.63
C ASN A 336 12.75 -12.06 24.54
N ASN A 337 13.94 -12.27 23.97
CA ASN A 337 15.20 -12.42 24.69
C ASN A 337 15.99 -11.11 24.87
N SER A 338 15.55 -10.01 24.23
CA SER A 338 16.11 -8.66 24.42
C SER A 338 15.80 -8.12 25.81
N GLU A 339 16.56 -7.13 26.29
CA GLU A 339 16.31 -6.51 27.59
C GLU A 339 14.94 -5.82 27.64
N ILE A 340 14.56 -5.18 26.52
CA ILE A 340 13.26 -4.53 26.38
C ILE A 340 12.13 -5.56 26.33
N GLY A 341 12.32 -6.68 25.62
CA GLY A 341 11.33 -7.75 25.51
C GLY A 341 11.08 -8.49 26.81
N LYS A 342 12.11 -8.61 27.67
CA LYS A 342 12.00 -9.22 29.01
C LYS A 342 11.31 -8.31 30.03
N ASN A 343 11.18 -7.00 29.76
CA ASN A 343 10.62 -6.06 30.72
C ASN A 343 9.08 -6.17 30.82
N PRO A 344 8.53 -6.69 31.94
CA PRO A 344 7.08 -6.89 32.08
C PRO A 344 6.29 -5.59 32.14
N GLU A 345 6.90 -4.48 32.56
CA GLU A 345 6.23 -3.18 32.65
C GLU A 345 5.90 -2.57 31.29
N LEU A 346 6.70 -2.91 30.27
CA LEU A 346 6.53 -2.41 28.90
C LEU A 346 5.52 -3.24 28.11
N LYS A 347 5.43 -4.55 28.39
CA LYS A 347 4.66 -5.51 27.61
C LYS A 347 3.23 -5.07 27.34
N ASN A 348 2.48 -4.70 28.38
CA ASN A 348 1.07 -4.30 28.26
C ASN A 348 0.86 -2.83 27.86
N LYS A 349 1.94 -2.04 27.73
CA LYS A 349 1.91 -0.61 27.43
C LYS A 349 2.28 -0.31 25.99
N LEU A 350 3.26 -1.03 25.43
CA LEU A 350 3.91 -0.67 24.17
C LEU A 350 3.56 -1.58 22.98
N PHE A 351 3.17 -2.82 23.23
CA PHE A 351 3.07 -3.82 22.17
C PHE A 351 1.64 -4.03 21.69
N VAL A 352 1.52 -4.47 20.44
CA VAL A 352 0.25 -4.84 19.81
C VAL A 352 -0.40 -5.98 20.59
N LYS A 353 -1.70 -5.86 20.83
CA LYS A 353 -2.51 -6.87 21.53
C LYS A 353 -3.36 -7.65 20.56
N ASN A 354 -3.78 -8.85 20.93
CA ASN A 354 -4.86 -9.56 20.26
C ASN A 354 -6.23 -9.19 20.88
N ARG A 355 -7.33 -9.72 20.32
CA ARG A 355 -8.70 -9.51 20.84
C ARG A 355 -8.93 -10.02 22.28
N ASN A 356 -8.13 -10.96 22.77
CA ASN A 356 -8.22 -11.45 24.14
C ASN A 356 -7.50 -10.51 25.14
N GLY A 357 -6.80 -9.49 24.64
CA GLY A 357 -5.97 -8.60 25.43
C GLY A 357 -4.57 -9.14 25.69
N ASP A 358 -4.21 -10.30 25.14
CA ASP A 358 -2.87 -10.84 25.23
C ASP A 358 -1.91 -10.06 24.32
N VAL A 359 -0.63 -10.14 24.65
CA VAL A 359 0.47 -9.60 23.83
C VAL A 359 1.20 -10.79 23.20
N PRO A 360 0.75 -11.27 22.04
CA PRO A 360 1.34 -12.44 21.39
C PRO A 360 2.71 -12.13 20.80
N LEU A 361 3.54 -13.17 20.69
CA LEU A 361 4.73 -13.13 19.86
C LEU A 361 4.35 -13.36 18.39
N VAL A 362 5.10 -12.72 17.49
CA VAL A 362 5.04 -12.96 16.05
C VAL A 362 6.33 -13.62 15.57
N TRP A 363 6.22 -14.37 14.49
CA TRP A 363 7.38 -14.79 13.73
C TRP A 363 7.73 -13.69 12.73
N TRP A 364 8.98 -13.28 12.71
CA TRP A 364 9.55 -12.38 11.71
C TRP A 364 10.80 -13.03 11.11
N TRP A 365 11.44 -12.38 10.12
CA TRP A 365 12.45 -13.04 9.28
C TRP A 365 13.61 -13.67 10.06
N ASP A 366 13.99 -13.11 11.22
CA ASP A 366 15.09 -13.63 12.05
C ASP A 366 14.66 -14.56 13.20
N CYS A 367 13.39 -14.97 13.24
CA CYS A 367 12.95 -15.92 14.24
C CYS A 367 13.40 -17.35 13.93
N PRO A 368 13.56 -18.20 14.97
CA PRO A 368 13.91 -19.59 14.78
C PRO A 368 12.97 -20.32 13.82
N VAL A 369 13.57 -21.10 12.94
CA VAL A 369 12.90 -22.04 12.05
C VAL A 369 13.41 -23.43 12.39
N LYS A 370 12.49 -24.39 12.60
CA LYS A 370 12.83 -25.78 12.90
C LYS A 370 12.06 -26.73 11.99
N PRO A 371 12.64 -27.83 11.52
CA PRO A 371 11.86 -28.86 10.83
C PRO A 371 10.81 -29.45 11.78
N LEU A 372 9.64 -29.82 11.23
CA LEU A 372 8.60 -30.54 11.98
C LEU A 372 9.14 -31.84 12.62
N ASP A 373 10.03 -32.53 11.92
CA ASP A 373 10.79 -33.70 12.36
C ASP A 373 12.28 -33.45 12.08
N PRO A 374 13.11 -33.23 13.13
CA PRO A 374 14.55 -32.99 13.00
C PRO A 374 15.35 -34.13 12.38
N THR A 375 14.75 -35.32 12.26
CA THR A 375 15.41 -36.51 11.70
C THR A 375 15.16 -36.68 10.20
N LYS A 376 14.29 -35.84 9.61
CA LYS A 376 13.92 -35.89 8.20
C LYS A 376 14.40 -34.62 7.48
N PRO A 377 14.72 -34.71 6.18
CA PRO A 377 15.02 -33.51 5.38
C PRO A 377 13.79 -32.59 5.31
N VAL A 378 14.02 -31.28 5.21
CA VAL A 378 12.95 -30.29 5.02
C VAL A 378 12.29 -30.50 3.66
N GLY A 379 10.96 -30.46 3.61
CA GLY A 379 10.18 -30.62 2.38
C GLY A 379 8.67 -30.58 2.64
N PRO A 380 7.84 -30.79 1.61
CA PRO A 380 6.37 -30.76 1.76
C PRO A 380 5.84 -31.72 2.84
N GLU A 381 6.51 -32.85 3.04
CA GLU A 381 6.17 -33.87 4.05
C GLU A 381 6.80 -33.62 5.43
N ASN A 382 7.72 -32.66 5.52
CA ASN A 382 8.40 -32.23 6.75
C ASN A 382 8.66 -30.71 6.72
N PRO A 383 7.59 -29.90 6.85
CA PRO A 383 7.70 -28.47 6.66
C PRO A 383 8.45 -27.80 7.82
N ASP A 384 8.96 -26.61 7.52
CA ASP A 384 9.50 -25.71 8.53
C ASP A 384 8.40 -25.19 9.46
N ILE A 385 8.65 -25.32 10.76
CA ILE A 385 7.91 -24.67 11.83
C ILE A 385 8.58 -23.34 12.14
N LYS A 386 7.82 -22.28 11.90
CA LYS A 386 8.15 -20.90 12.26
C LYS A 386 7.80 -20.67 13.73
N GLU A 387 8.80 -20.50 14.59
CA GLU A 387 8.58 -20.25 16.03
C GLU A 387 8.55 -18.74 16.33
N PRO A 388 7.41 -18.17 16.76
CA PRO A 388 7.32 -16.76 17.10
C PRO A 388 8.30 -16.36 18.21
N CYS A 389 9.02 -15.26 18.01
CA CYS A 389 10.10 -14.86 18.90
C CYS A 389 10.12 -13.36 19.24
N ALA A 390 9.26 -12.54 18.63
CA ALA A 390 9.26 -11.08 18.86
C ALA A 390 7.89 -10.51 19.18
N TYR A 391 7.85 -9.47 20.00
CA TYR A 391 6.71 -8.57 20.13
C TYR A 391 6.75 -7.51 19.02
N VAL A 392 5.59 -6.92 18.68
CA VAL A 392 5.49 -5.81 17.73
C VAL A 392 5.11 -4.54 18.49
N LEU A 393 5.86 -3.45 18.29
CA LEU A 393 5.48 -2.13 18.80
C LEU A 393 4.16 -1.66 18.18
N ASP A 394 3.21 -1.22 19.00
CA ASP A 394 1.98 -0.58 18.53
C ASP A 394 2.24 0.90 18.22
N ILE A 395 2.74 1.19 17.02
CA ILE A 395 3.05 2.56 16.56
C ILE A 395 1.79 3.41 16.34
N THR A 396 0.60 2.84 16.51
CA THR A 396 -0.64 3.62 16.55
C THR A 396 -0.84 4.29 17.91
N ASN A 397 -0.30 3.72 18.98
CA ASN A 397 -0.36 4.23 20.35
C ASN A 397 0.61 5.41 20.57
N PRO A 398 0.11 6.60 20.99
CA PRO A 398 0.95 7.76 21.29
C PRO A 398 2.07 7.48 22.30
N LEU A 399 1.81 6.69 23.35
CA LEU A 399 2.83 6.33 24.34
C LEU A 399 3.97 5.52 23.73
N THR A 400 3.65 4.63 22.79
CA THR A 400 4.64 3.82 22.09
C THR A 400 5.45 4.65 21.13
N LYS A 401 4.81 5.57 20.39
CA LYS A 401 5.49 6.55 19.53
C LYS A 401 6.51 7.37 20.32
N GLU A 402 6.11 7.95 21.45
CA GLU A 402 7.01 8.76 22.27
C GLU A 402 8.15 7.92 22.87
N TRP A 403 7.85 6.72 23.34
CA TRP A 403 8.88 5.81 23.84
C TRP A 403 9.90 5.44 22.75
N TRP A 404 9.45 5.06 21.55
CA TRP A 404 10.35 4.66 20.47
C TRP A 404 11.14 5.85 19.92
N ASN A 405 10.50 7.02 19.82
CA ASN A 405 11.16 8.28 19.49
C ASN A 405 12.30 8.57 20.47
N SER A 406 12.11 8.34 21.77
CA SER A 406 13.17 8.53 22.76
C SER A 406 14.33 7.54 22.59
N GLN A 407 14.11 6.31 22.13
CA GLN A 407 15.21 5.37 21.85
C GLN A 407 15.99 5.81 20.60
N LEU A 408 15.29 6.17 19.53
CA LEU A 408 15.94 6.58 18.28
C LEU A 408 16.68 7.91 18.43
N ASN A 409 16.17 8.88 19.19
CA ASN A 409 16.89 10.13 19.44
C ASN A 409 18.20 9.92 20.22
N LYS A 410 18.29 8.93 21.12
CA LYS A 410 19.59 8.60 21.77
C LYS A 410 20.64 8.16 20.75
N LEU A 411 20.23 7.41 19.73
CA LEU A 411 21.14 6.99 18.65
C LEU A 411 21.58 8.19 17.80
N ILE A 412 20.68 9.16 17.58
CA ILE A 412 21.04 10.42 16.93
C ILE A 412 22.05 11.21 17.78
N ASP A 413 21.82 11.29 19.09
CA ASP A 413 22.74 11.93 20.03
C ASP A 413 24.12 11.23 20.06
N GLU A 414 24.16 9.91 19.83
CA GLU A 414 25.40 9.13 19.68
C GLU A 414 26.07 9.29 18.29
N GLY A 415 25.37 9.90 17.32
CA GLY A 415 25.91 10.29 16.01
C GLY A 415 25.34 9.55 14.80
N ILE A 416 24.28 8.75 14.95
CA ILE A 416 23.51 8.25 13.81
C ILE A 416 22.80 9.41 13.10
N TYR A 417 22.95 9.50 11.79
CA TYR A 417 22.40 10.61 11.00
C TYR A 417 20.89 10.48 10.75
N THR A 418 20.45 9.28 10.37
CA THR A 418 19.04 8.95 10.07
C THR A 418 18.85 7.44 10.09
N PHE A 419 17.67 6.94 9.70
CA PHE A 419 17.35 5.53 9.77
C PHE A 419 16.79 4.95 8.46
N LYS A 420 17.03 3.65 8.28
CA LYS A 420 16.29 2.79 7.36
C LYS A 420 15.23 2.04 8.15
N PHE A 421 13.98 2.42 7.96
CA PHE A 421 12.80 1.79 8.55
C PHE A 421 12.33 0.62 7.68
N ASP A 422 12.59 -0.59 8.15
CA ASP A 422 12.20 -1.83 7.49
C ASP A 422 10.90 -2.39 8.08
N ALA A 423 10.30 -3.34 7.37
CA ALA A 423 8.97 -3.86 7.63
C ALA A 423 7.86 -2.77 7.61
N GLY A 424 6.93 -2.82 8.57
CA GLY A 424 5.78 -1.91 8.65
C GLY A 424 4.52 -2.42 7.94
N GLU A 425 4.62 -3.54 7.21
CA GLU A 425 3.48 -4.19 6.55
C GLU A 425 2.58 -4.93 7.54
N ILE A 426 1.32 -5.10 7.17
CA ILE A 426 0.31 -5.63 8.11
C ILE A 426 0.45 -7.14 8.36
N ASN A 427 1.06 -7.88 7.42
CA ASN A 427 1.24 -9.33 7.53
C ASN A 427 2.21 -9.72 8.67
N TRP A 428 2.93 -8.75 9.22
CA TRP A 428 3.78 -8.94 10.39
C TRP A 428 3.05 -8.78 11.72
N LEU A 429 1.81 -8.29 11.71
CA LEU A 429 1.01 -8.13 12.92
C LEU A 429 0.47 -9.49 13.40
N PRO A 430 0.24 -9.64 14.71
CA PRO A 430 -0.37 -10.85 15.24
C PRO A 430 -1.75 -11.12 14.65
N HIS A 431 -2.16 -12.38 14.57
CA HIS A 431 -3.53 -12.73 14.18
C HIS A 431 -4.55 -12.09 15.16
N ASN A 432 -5.66 -11.57 14.63
CA ASN A 432 -6.68 -10.86 15.41
C ASN A 432 -6.12 -9.71 16.25
N TYR A 433 -5.16 -8.95 15.72
CA TYR A 433 -4.58 -7.80 16.39
C TYR A 433 -5.64 -6.71 16.70
N VAL A 434 -5.34 -5.90 17.70
CA VAL A 434 -6.06 -4.69 18.09
C VAL A 434 -5.03 -3.58 18.26
N LEU A 435 -5.15 -2.55 17.42
CA LEU A 435 -4.32 -1.34 17.46
C LEU A 435 -5.00 -0.30 18.34
N TYR A 436 -4.21 0.56 19.01
CA TYR A 436 -4.72 1.75 19.69
C TYR A 436 -5.52 2.67 18.75
N ASP A 437 -5.00 2.89 17.53
CA ASP A 437 -5.68 3.63 16.46
C ASP A 437 -5.61 2.83 15.14
N GLY A 438 -6.60 1.94 14.96
CA GLY A 438 -6.73 1.05 13.81
C GLY A 438 -7.98 1.33 12.98
N MET A 439 -8.22 2.60 12.61
CA MET A 439 -9.43 3.01 11.86
C MET A 439 -9.61 2.28 10.53
N PHE A 440 -8.50 1.93 9.85
CA PHE A 440 -8.50 1.35 8.51
C PHE A 440 -7.50 0.20 8.39
N PRO A 441 -7.69 -0.71 7.41
CA PRO A 441 -6.74 -1.77 7.02
C PRO A 441 -5.24 -1.48 7.17
N ASN A 442 -4.81 -0.33 6.65
CA ASN A 442 -3.41 0.06 6.53
C ASN A 442 -2.96 1.02 7.66
N SER A 443 -3.79 1.23 8.69
CA SER A 443 -3.52 2.20 9.77
C SER A 443 -2.15 2.00 10.43
N TYR A 444 -1.75 0.75 10.70
CA TYR A 444 -0.44 0.47 11.30
C TYR A 444 0.70 1.05 10.48
N GLY A 445 0.77 0.71 9.20
CA GLY A 445 1.86 1.13 8.34
C GLY A 445 1.81 2.62 7.99
N ILE A 446 0.61 3.21 7.89
CA ILE A 446 0.48 4.68 7.75
C ILE A 446 1.08 5.38 8.98
N HIS A 447 0.76 4.92 10.20
CA HIS A 447 1.35 5.47 11.42
C HIS A 447 2.85 5.20 11.50
N TYR A 448 3.31 4.04 11.03
CA TYR A 448 4.73 3.68 10.93
C TYR A 448 5.50 4.65 10.02
N ALA A 449 5.01 4.87 8.80
CA ALA A 449 5.60 5.80 7.85
C ALA A 449 5.56 7.25 8.36
N GLN A 450 4.45 7.70 8.94
CA GLN A 450 4.37 9.03 9.54
C GLN A 450 5.36 9.20 10.70
N PHE A 451 5.55 8.16 11.51
CA PHE A 451 6.55 8.15 12.56
C PHE A 451 7.97 8.24 11.98
N ALA A 452 8.29 7.44 10.96
CA ALA A 452 9.58 7.46 10.27
C ALA A 452 9.92 8.85 9.70
N SER A 453 8.93 9.60 9.20
CA SER A 453 9.15 10.95 8.65
C SER A 453 9.72 11.98 9.65
N ARG A 454 9.67 11.70 10.96
CA ARG A 454 10.23 12.56 12.00
C ARG A 454 11.76 12.64 11.94
N PHE A 455 12.42 11.68 11.28
CA PHE A 455 13.88 11.53 11.28
C PHE A 455 14.58 12.09 10.02
N GLY A 456 13.91 13.00 9.32
CA GLY A 456 14.47 13.81 8.24
C GLY A 456 14.23 13.25 6.84
N SER A 457 14.58 14.06 5.83
CA SER A 457 14.37 13.74 4.40
C SER A 457 15.33 12.68 3.84
N ALA A 458 16.24 12.18 4.67
CA ALA A 458 17.20 11.15 4.34
C ALA A 458 16.76 9.74 4.75
N VAL A 459 15.61 9.63 5.42
CA VAL A 459 15.03 8.35 5.84
C VAL A 459 14.80 7.47 4.62
N GLU A 460 15.11 6.18 4.77
CA GLU A 460 14.61 5.13 3.90
C GLU A 460 13.47 4.41 4.61
N ASN A 461 12.33 4.21 3.95
CA ASN A 461 11.17 3.54 4.51
C ASN A 461 10.64 2.50 3.52
N ARG A 462 10.41 1.26 3.97
CA ARG A 462 9.86 0.19 3.12
C ARG A 462 8.36 0.33 2.89
N TYR A 463 7.63 0.82 3.88
CA TYR A 463 6.17 0.97 3.78
C TYR A 463 5.78 2.14 2.86
N ALA A 464 4.86 1.92 1.92
CA ALA A 464 4.58 2.92 0.88
C ALA A 464 3.14 3.47 0.85
N SER A 465 2.17 2.82 1.50
CA SER A 465 0.77 3.23 1.38
C SER A 465 0.44 4.51 2.15
N GLY A 466 -0.20 5.49 1.50
CA GLY A 466 -0.56 6.77 2.09
C GLY A 466 0.63 7.64 2.48
N THR A 467 1.77 7.46 1.81
CA THR A 467 3.03 8.12 2.17
C THR A 467 3.44 9.26 1.24
N GLN A 468 2.66 9.61 0.22
CA GLN A 468 3.03 10.58 -0.82
C GLN A 468 3.37 11.97 -0.29
N GLN A 469 2.80 12.35 0.86
CA GLN A 469 3.07 13.63 1.51
C GLN A 469 4.42 13.71 2.22
N THR A 470 5.08 12.57 2.45
CA THR A 470 6.37 12.51 3.13
C THR A 470 7.50 12.85 2.17
N ASN A 471 8.63 13.26 2.73
CA ASN A 471 9.83 13.68 2.00
C ASN A 471 10.99 12.69 2.18
N PHE A 472 10.69 11.43 2.49
CA PHE A 472 11.68 10.36 2.63
C PHE A 472 11.71 9.47 1.38
N PHE A 473 12.66 8.56 1.33
CA PHE A 473 12.79 7.58 0.26
C PHE A 473 11.92 6.35 0.55
N ILE A 474 11.09 5.97 -0.41
CA ILE A 474 10.35 4.71 -0.35
C ILE A 474 11.17 3.64 -1.04
N ARG A 475 11.74 2.71 -0.27
CA ARG A 475 12.41 1.55 -0.87
C ARG A 475 11.34 0.58 -1.36
N THR A 476 11.39 0.24 -2.65
CA THR A 476 10.55 -0.85 -3.17
C THR A 476 10.95 -2.16 -2.51
N ILE A 477 9.99 -3.06 -2.33
CA ILE A 477 10.19 -4.38 -1.72
C ILE A 477 11.40 -5.10 -2.34
N ASP A 478 12.04 -5.99 -1.57
CA ASP A 478 13.23 -6.72 -2.01
C ASP A 478 13.02 -7.26 -3.43
N ARG A 479 14.07 -7.38 -4.26
CA ARG A 479 13.92 -7.90 -5.64
C ARG A 479 14.90 -9.03 -5.86
N ILE A 480 14.41 -10.14 -6.41
CA ILE A 480 15.28 -11.22 -6.88
C ILE A 480 15.94 -10.72 -8.17
N MET A 481 17.27 -10.80 -8.23
CA MET A 481 17.98 -10.61 -9.49
C MET A 481 17.67 -11.78 -10.42
N MET A 482 16.97 -11.51 -11.53
CA MET A 482 16.85 -12.43 -12.66
C MET A 482 17.54 -11.74 -13.85
N GLU A 483 18.69 -12.28 -14.27
CA GLU A 483 19.48 -11.89 -15.46
C GLU A 483 19.52 -10.39 -15.82
N GLY A 484 20.50 -9.66 -15.26
CA GLY A 484 20.81 -8.27 -15.64
C GLY A 484 20.67 -7.27 -14.49
N ILE A 485 21.36 -6.14 -14.62
CA ILE A 485 21.48 -5.07 -13.61
C ILE A 485 20.08 -4.64 -13.14
N THR A 486 19.71 -5.03 -11.91
CA THR A 486 18.57 -4.43 -11.22
C THR A 486 18.99 -3.03 -10.78
N ILE A 487 18.60 -2.01 -11.55
CA ILE A 487 18.56 -0.65 -11.04
C ILE A 487 17.45 -0.65 -9.98
N ILE A 488 17.82 -0.43 -8.71
CA ILE A 488 16.86 -0.07 -7.66
C ILE A 488 16.34 1.31 -8.04
N ILE A 489 15.29 1.36 -8.86
CA ILE A 489 14.52 2.58 -9.08
C ILE A 489 13.57 2.69 -7.88
N THR A 490 14.04 3.39 -6.86
CA THR A 490 13.16 4.04 -5.88
C THR A 490 12.19 4.90 -6.68
N TRP A 491 10.91 4.53 -6.70
CA TRP A 491 9.90 5.36 -7.36
C TRP A 491 9.68 6.61 -6.53
N LEU A 492 10.44 7.64 -6.84
CA LEU A 492 10.04 9.02 -6.59
C LEU A 492 9.23 9.45 -7.80
N LEU A 493 7.90 9.39 -7.69
CA LEU A 493 7.02 10.25 -8.48
C LEU A 493 7.22 11.69 -8.00
N LEU A 494 8.39 12.26 -8.31
CA LEU A 494 8.69 13.66 -8.11
C LEU A 494 8.91 14.26 -9.48
N GLU A 495 7.88 14.95 -9.98
CA GLU A 495 8.15 16.04 -10.89
C GLU A 495 8.72 17.19 -10.08
N PHE A 496 10.01 17.43 -10.27
CA PHE A 496 10.60 18.73 -10.02
C PHE A 496 10.21 19.62 -11.19
N THR A 497 9.35 20.61 -10.92
CA THR A 497 9.13 21.76 -11.81
C THR A 497 10.36 22.65 -11.88
#